data_AF-A0A974ZP20-F1
#
_entry.id   AF-A0A974ZP20-F1
#
_cell.length_a   1.000
_cell.length_b   1.000
_cell.length_c   1.000
_cell.angle_alpha   90.00
_cell.angle_beta   90.00
_cell.angle_gamma   90.00
#
_symmetry.space_group_name_H-M   'P 1'
#
loop_
_entity.id
_entity.type
_entity.pdbx_description
1 polymer ?
#
loop_
_entity_poly.entity_id
_entity_poly.type
_entity_poly.pdbx_seq_one_letter_code
_entity_poly.pdbx_strand_id
1 'polypeptide(L)' 'MAGYKVTIEELPSGKWACFLNLEGHDEPINLGKEFKSEERAENWLNVSESVTAIEMMIRKHKK' A
#
# COMPACT_ATOMS: atom_id res chain seq x y z
N MET A 1 12.54 -4.74 -12.92
CA MET A 1 11.13 -4.35 -12.72
C MET A 1 10.83 -4.54 -11.26
N ALA A 2 10.18 -3.57 -10.61
CA ALA A 2 10.02 -3.56 -9.16
C ALA A 2 9.22 -4.80 -8.71
N GLY A 3 9.82 -5.65 -7.87
CA GLY A 3 9.20 -6.92 -7.42
C GLY A 3 8.13 -6.74 -6.35
N TYR A 4 7.25 -5.77 -6.57
CA TYR A 4 6.12 -5.45 -5.69
C TYR A 4 4.98 -4.83 -6.49
N LYS A 5 3.75 -5.02 -6.00
CA LYS A 5 2.52 -4.44 -6.55
C LYS A 5 1.75 -3.75 -5.44
N VAL A 6 1.19 -2.58 -5.72
CA VAL A 6 0.28 -1.91 -4.78
C VAL A 6 -1.15 -2.08 -5.27
N THR A 7 -2.05 -2.47 -4.36
CA THR A 7 -3.49 -2.55 -4.57
C THR A 7 -4.21 -1.57 -3.65
N ILE A 8 -5.40 -1.14 -4.06
CA ILE A 8 -6.27 -0.26 -3.29
C ILE A 8 -7.54 -1.05 -3.04
N GLU A 9 -7.92 -1.18 -1.77
CA GLU A 9 -9.05 -2.01 -1.36
C GLU A 9 -9.91 -1.28 -0.33
N GLU A 10 -11.22 -1.49 -0.41
CA GLU A 10 -12.17 -1.00 0.57
C GLU A 10 -12.17 -1.92 1.80
N LEU A 11 -12.00 -1.32 2.96
CA LEU A 11 -12.06 -1.97 4.26
C LEU A 11 -13.52 -2.14 4.70
N PRO A 12 -13.81 -3.11 5.60
CA PRO A 12 -15.14 -3.27 6.21
C PRO A 12 -15.66 -2.02 6.94
N SER A 13 -14.77 -1.07 7.25
CA SER A 13 -15.11 0.23 7.83
C SER A 13 -15.70 1.23 6.83
N GLY A 14 -15.75 0.90 5.52
CA GLY A 14 -16.14 1.81 4.44
C GLY A 14 -15.05 2.81 4.06
N LYS A 15 -13.82 2.60 4.55
CA LYS A 15 -12.63 3.38 4.19
C LYS A 15 -11.79 2.61 3.19
N TRP A 16 -10.92 3.31 2.48
CA TRP A 16 -10.01 2.75 1.49
C TRP A 16 -8.60 2.70 2.02
N ALA A 17 -7.85 1.64 1.75
CA ALA A 17 -6.46 1.53 2.15
C ALA A 17 -5.61 1.01 1.00
N CYS A 18 -4.32 1.36 1.03
CA CYS A 18 -3.35 0.87 0.07
C CYS A 18 -2.59 -0.32 0.66
N PHE A 19 -2.46 -1.37 -0.13
CA PHE A 19 -1.85 -2.63 0.25
C PHE A 19 -0.67 -2.96 -0.66
N LEU A 20 0.45 -3.33 -0.06
CA LEU A 20 1.66 -3.71 -0.75
C LEU A 20 1.77 -5.23 -0.82
N ASN A 21 1.76 -5.74 -2.03
CA ASN A 21 2.00 -7.15 -2.35
C ASN A 21 3.46 -7.30 -2.75
N LEU A 22 4.22 -8.11 -2.01
CA LEU A 22 5.62 -8.40 -2.30
C LEU A 22 5.74 -9.78 -2.93
N GLU A 23 6.60 -9.92 -3.94
CA GLU A 23 6.93 -11.26 -4.44
C GLU A 23 7.58 -12.09 -3.34
N GLY A 24 6.97 -13.23 -3.00
CA GLY A 24 7.40 -14.11 -1.89
C GLY A 24 6.73 -13.83 -0.55
N HIS A 25 5.78 -12.89 -0.48
CA HIS A 25 4.95 -12.67 0.70
C HIS A 25 3.48 -12.90 0.32
N ASP A 26 2.87 -13.96 0.86
CA ASP A 26 1.50 -14.35 0.52
C ASP A 26 0.45 -13.32 0.92
N GLU A 27 0.69 -12.56 2.00
CA GLU A 27 -0.28 -11.61 2.52
C GLU A 27 0.00 -10.15 2.07
N PRO A 28 -1.02 -9.41 1.61
CA PRO A 28 -0.88 -7.98 1.34
C PRO A 28 -0.58 -7.19 2.62
N ILE A 29 0.42 -6.32 2.55
CA ILE A 29 0.86 -5.48 3.68
C ILE A 29 0.15 -4.14 3.62
N ASN A 30 -0.63 -3.81 4.64
CA ASN A 30 -1.27 -2.49 4.74
C ASN A 30 -0.20 -1.39 4.89
N LEU A 31 -0.24 -0.35 4.04
CA LEU A 31 0.68 0.78 4.08
C LEU A 31 0.42 1.76 5.25
N GLY A 32 -0.56 1.47 6.10
CA GLY A 32 -0.82 2.13 7.38
C GLY A 32 -1.71 3.38 7.29
N LYS A 33 -2.32 3.64 6.12
CA LYS A 33 -3.16 4.82 5.89
C LYS A 33 -4.52 4.43 5.34
N GLU A 34 -5.55 5.02 5.93
CA GLU A 34 -6.93 4.86 5.51
C GLU A 34 -7.46 6.17 4.92
N PHE A 35 -8.28 6.06 3.89
CA PHE A 35 -8.83 7.15 3.09
C PHE A 35 -10.35 7.05 3.06
N LYS A 36 -11.04 8.17 2.86
CA LYS A 36 -12.50 8.21 2.79
C LYS A 36 -13.06 7.79 1.43
N SER A 37 -12.20 7.67 0.42
CA SER A 37 -12.58 7.41 -0.97
C SER A 37 -11.40 6.79 -1.70
N GLU A 38 -11.69 5.95 -2.70
CA GLU A 38 -10.70 5.32 -3.58
C GLU A 38 -9.78 6.36 -4.23
N GLU A 39 -10.35 7.41 -4.81
CA GLU A 39 -9.62 8.50 -5.47
C GLU A 39 -8.55 9.14 -4.56
N ARG A 40 -8.82 9.25 -3.25
CA ARG A 40 -7.83 9.78 -2.29
C ARG A 40 -6.69 8.80 -2.03
N ALA A 41 -6.99 7.50 -2.02
CA ALA A 41 -5.97 6.46 -1.90
C ALA A 41 -5.09 6.43 -3.16
N GLU A 42 -5.69 6.52 -4.35
CA GLU A 42 -4.98 6.63 -5.64
C GLU A 42 -4.11 7.88 -5.71
N ASN A 43 -4.66 9.04 -5.35
CA ASN A 43 -3.90 10.28 -5.30
C ASN A 43 -2.72 10.20 -4.32
N TRP A 44 -2.88 9.49 -3.20
CA TRP A 44 -1.80 9.29 -2.26
C TRP A 44 -0.67 8.43 -2.84
N LEU A 45 -0.97 7.42 -3.66
CA LEU A 45 0.06 6.64 -4.37
C LEU A 45 0.91 7.46 -5.35
N ASN A 46 0.48 8.69 -5.69
CA ASN A 46 1.20 9.60 -6.56
C ASN A 46 2.09 10.60 -5.80
N VAL A 47 2.04 10.66 -4.46
CA VAL A 47 2.88 11.56 -3.66
C VAL A 47 4.12 10.87 -3.09
N SER A 48 5.16 11.64 -2.77
CA SER A 48 6.43 11.12 -2.20
C SER A 48 6.28 10.38 -0.87
N GLU A 49 5.23 10.69 -0.09
CA GLU A 49 4.94 10.00 1.17
C GLU A 49 4.63 8.51 0.94
N SER A 50 3.90 8.17 -0.12
CA SER A 50 3.56 6.77 -0.40
C SER A 50 4.78 5.98 -0.87
N VAL A 51 5.65 6.59 -1.69
CA VAL A 51 6.92 5.99 -2.10
C VAL A 51 7.76 5.64 -0.87
N THR A 52 7.87 6.57 0.08
CA THR A 52 8.61 6.35 1.34
C THR A 52 7.99 5.21 2.15
N ALA A 53 6.67 5.17 2.30
CA ALA A 53 5.96 4.11 3.01
C ALA A 53 6.19 2.73 2.37
N ILE A 54 6.12 2.66 1.04
CA ILE A 54 6.38 1.44 0.26
C ILE A 54 7.82 0.96 0.50
N GLU A 55 8.81 1.84 0.37
CA GLU A 55 10.22 1.48 0.61
C GLU A 55 10.46 0.96 2.03
N MET A 56 9.87 1.61 3.04
CA MET A 56 9.97 1.16 4.43
C MET A 56 9.38 -0.24 4.62
N MET A 57 8.21 -0.49 4.04
CA MET A 57 7.55 -1.80 4.14
C MET A 57 8.31 -2.90 3.38
N ILE A 58 8.85 -2.60 2.19
CA ILE A 58 9.73 -3.52 1.45
C ILE A 58 10.94 -3.90 2.32
N ARG A 59 11.65 -2.91 2.88
CA ARG A 59 12.85 -3.15 3.70
C ARG A 59 12.54 -3.94 4.97
N LYS A 60 11.34 -3.74 5.54
CA LYS A 60 10.90 -4.46 6.74
C LYS A 60 10.63 -5.94 6.48
N HIS A 61 10.06 -6.28 5.32
CA HIS A 61 9.60 -7.65 5.02
C HIS A 61 10.54 -8.45 4.12
N LYS A 62 11.50 -7.82 3.42
CA LYS A 62 12.58 -8.51 2.67
C LYS A 62 13.76 -8.97 3.55
N LYS A 63 13.52 -9.28 4.83
CA LYS A 63 14.57 -9.79 5.74
C LYS A 63 14.67 -11.30 5.71
#